data_AF-A0A381FCD8-F1
#
_entry.id   AF-A0A381FCD8-F1
#
_cell.length_a   1.000
_cell.length_b   1.000
_cell.length_c   1.000
_cell.angle_alpha   90.00
_cell.angle_beta   90.00
_cell.angle_gamma   90.00
#
_symmetry.space_group_name_H-M   'P 1'
#
loop_
_entity.id
_entity.type
_entity.pdbx_description
1 polymer ?
#
loop_
_entity_poly.entity_id
_entity_poly.type
_entity_poly.pdbx_seq_one_letter_code
_entity_poly.pdbx_strand_id
1 'polypeptide(L)'
;MTEIKRKGSRSTKDIPKDILEQLNRGEIETANLVEWLAVDQRLLLKNLLKQLERTAYLKPILTGIENLKKQTVNTINEAIGTGLFEQSLKNDDTEILTIMANHTSDLIRCWATYTIGKNQTLDIGQKLEQIQCFAADKHFGVREICWLAVRSSIAKDLTKSIEILSNWTNHKDENVRRFASEATRPRGVWCEHIEELKHNPGLGLAILEPLKSDKSKYVQDSVGNWLNDASKTQPDFVKQLCEKWKQESPTKETAYIIKKALRTIEK
;
A
#
# COMPACT_ATOMS: atom_id res chain seq x y z
N MET A 1 -19.33 -18.55 -15.15
CA MET A 1 -18.83 -17.60 -16.16
C MET A 1 -17.68 -16.84 -15.54
N THR A 2 -16.47 -16.94 -16.09
CA THR A 2 -15.34 -16.09 -15.68
C THR A 2 -15.67 -14.65 -16.09
N GLU A 3 -16.01 -13.81 -15.11
CA GLU A 3 -16.14 -12.37 -15.33
C GLU A 3 -14.87 -11.86 -16.01
N ILE A 4 -15.01 -11.31 -17.21
CA ILE A 4 -13.89 -10.71 -17.93
C ILE A 4 -13.51 -9.45 -17.17
N LYS A 5 -12.37 -9.49 -16.47
CA LYS A 5 -11.85 -8.33 -15.74
C LYS A 5 -11.66 -7.17 -16.71
N ARG A 6 -12.34 -6.05 -16.43
CA ARG A 6 -12.28 -4.81 -17.21
C ARG A 6 -10.82 -4.31 -17.25
N LYS A 7 -10.32 -3.93 -18.43
CA LYS A 7 -8.95 -3.39 -18.61
C LYS A 7 -8.84 -1.90 -18.28
N GLY A 8 -9.96 -1.19 -18.36
CA GLY A 8 -10.06 0.25 -18.16
C GLY A 8 -9.46 1.10 -19.28
N SER A 9 -9.80 2.38 -19.27
CA SER A 9 -9.35 3.34 -20.29
C SER A 9 -7.89 3.77 -20.09
N ARG A 10 -7.22 4.19 -21.18
CA ARG A 10 -5.82 4.65 -21.15
C ARG A 10 -5.67 6.14 -20.83
N SER A 11 -6.75 6.91 -20.92
CA SER A 11 -6.84 8.33 -20.62
C SER A 11 -8.13 8.61 -19.87
N THR A 12 -8.13 9.62 -19.00
CA THR A 12 -9.31 10.00 -18.22
C THR A 12 -10.46 10.47 -19.11
N LYS A 13 -10.15 11.08 -20.26
CA LYS A 13 -11.14 11.53 -21.25
C LYS A 13 -11.86 10.38 -21.96
N ASP A 14 -11.24 9.20 -21.98
CA ASP A 14 -11.75 8.03 -22.68
C ASP A 14 -12.53 7.10 -21.74
N ILE A 15 -12.73 7.48 -20.46
CA ILE A 15 -13.55 6.71 -19.52
C ILE A 15 -15.02 6.92 -19.91
N PRO A 16 -15.77 5.85 -20.24
CA PRO A 16 -17.19 5.97 -20.53
C PRO A 16 -17.93 6.61 -19.35
N LYS A 17 -18.89 7.50 -19.64
CA LYS A 17 -19.60 8.27 -18.61
C LYS A 17 -20.30 7.36 -17.60
N ASP A 18 -20.94 6.30 -18.08
CA ASP A 18 -21.61 5.28 -17.26
C ASP A 18 -20.63 4.54 -16.33
N ILE A 19 -19.40 4.28 -16.78
CA ILE A 19 -18.35 3.67 -15.96
C ILE A 19 -17.88 4.65 -14.89
N LEU A 20 -17.63 5.91 -15.25
CA LEU A 20 -17.23 6.93 -14.28
C LEU A 20 -18.31 7.17 -13.22
N GLU A 21 -19.58 7.15 -13.61
CA GLU A 21 -20.71 7.24 -12.69
C GLU A 21 -20.77 6.04 -11.73
N GLN A 22 -20.63 4.81 -12.22
CA GLN A 22 -20.58 3.60 -11.38
C GLN A 22 -19.40 3.64 -10.39
N LEU A 23 -18.22 4.08 -10.85
CA LEU A 23 -17.05 4.27 -9.99
C LEU A 23 -17.32 5.31 -8.89
N ASN A 24 -17.92 6.44 -9.24
CA ASN A 24 -18.28 7.50 -8.29
C ASN A 24 -19.43 7.10 -7.35
N ARG A 25 -20.22 6.08 -7.67
CA ARG A 25 -21.21 5.47 -6.77
C ARG A 25 -20.63 4.33 -5.93
N GLY A 26 -19.41 3.88 -6.23
CA GLY A 26 -18.75 2.78 -5.53
C GLY A 26 -19.27 1.39 -5.90
N GLU A 27 -19.99 1.28 -7.02
CA GLU A 27 -20.66 0.06 -7.49
C GLU A 27 -19.68 -0.94 -8.11
N ILE A 28 -18.55 -0.44 -8.63
CA ILE A 28 -17.50 -1.23 -9.26
C ILE A 28 -16.11 -0.80 -8.79
N GLU A 29 -15.13 -1.69 -8.96
CA GLU A 29 -13.72 -1.37 -8.77
C GLU A 29 -13.14 -0.62 -9.98
N THR A 30 -12.14 0.20 -9.73
CA THR A 30 -11.29 0.75 -10.78
C THR A 30 -10.56 -0.38 -11.51
N ALA A 31 -10.35 -0.24 -12.81
CA ALA A 31 -9.65 -1.28 -13.58
C ALA A 31 -8.14 -1.03 -13.64
N ASN A 32 -7.72 0.23 -13.53
CA ASN A 32 -6.34 0.66 -13.66
C ASN A 32 -6.13 2.02 -12.97
N LEU A 33 -4.88 2.51 -12.98
CA LEU A 33 -4.50 3.78 -12.35
C LEU A 33 -5.22 4.99 -12.95
N VAL A 34 -5.54 4.99 -14.25
CA VAL A 34 -6.20 6.13 -14.90
C VAL A 34 -7.59 6.35 -14.33
N GLU A 35 -8.34 5.27 -14.14
CA GLU A 35 -9.65 5.34 -13.50
C GLU A 35 -9.56 5.66 -12.03
N TRP A 36 -8.59 5.08 -11.33
CA TRP A 36 -8.33 5.40 -9.92
C TRP A 36 -8.10 6.90 -9.70
N LEU A 37 -7.35 7.54 -10.61
CA LEU A 37 -7.13 8.98 -10.61
C LEU A 37 -8.35 9.80 -11.06
N ALA A 38 -9.30 9.21 -11.78
CA ALA A 38 -10.48 9.89 -12.31
C ALA A 38 -11.67 9.90 -11.34
N VAL A 39 -11.71 8.99 -10.36
CA VAL A 39 -12.80 8.94 -9.38
C VAL A 39 -12.84 10.24 -8.58
N ASP A 40 -14.02 10.86 -8.54
CA ASP A 40 -14.29 11.96 -7.63
C ASP A 40 -14.54 11.40 -6.22
N GLN A 41 -13.48 11.36 -5.43
CA GLN A 41 -13.53 10.83 -4.06
C GLN A 41 -14.50 11.58 -3.15
N ARG A 42 -14.81 12.87 -3.41
CA ARG A 42 -15.80 13.62 -2.62
C ARG A 42 -17.22 13.18 -2.95
N LEU A 43 -17.48 12.95 -4.24
CA LEU A 43 -18.75 12.40 -4.69
C LEU A 43 -18.94 10.97 -4.20
N LEU A 44 -17.89 10.14 -4.28
CA LEU A 44 -17.89 8.78 -3.74
C LEU A 44 -18.17 8.77 -2.23
N LEU A 45 -17.51 9.64 -1.46
CA LEU A 45 -17.77 9.79 -0.02
C LEU A 45 -19.23 10.18 0.25
N LYS A 46 -19.75 11.17 -0.49
CA LYS A 46 -21.15 11.62 -0.35
C LYS A 46 -22.13 10.48 -0.63
N ASN A 47 -21.89 9.69 -1.67
CA ASN A 47 -22.74 8.56 -2.03
C ASN A 47 -22.70 7.46 -0.98
N LEU A 48 -21.50 7.09 -0.50
CA LEU A 48 -21.31 6.12 0.58
C LEU A 48 -22.07 6.55 1.84
N LEU A 49 -21.84 7.77 2.32
CA LEU A 49 -22.48 8.26 3.54
C LEU A 49 -24.00 8.38 3.42
N LYS A 50 -24.52 8.71 2.23
CA LYS A 50 -25.96 8.72 1.98
C LYS A 50 -26.53 7.30 2.02
N GLN A 51 -25.90 6.34 1.35
CA GLN A 51 -26.33 4.94 1.34
C GLN A 51 -26.35 4.33 2.74
N LEU A 52 -25.38 4.73 3.56
CA LEU A 52 -25.20 4.24 4.91
C LEU A 52 -25.99 5.04 5.98
N GLU A 53 -26.69 6.11 5.59
CA GLU A 53 -27.39 7.01 6.53
C GLU A 53 -26.46 7.76 7.53
N ARG A 54 -25.18 7.94 7.19
CA ARG A 54 -24.18 8.70 7.98
C ARG A 54 -23.91 10.10 7.42
N THR A 55 -24.93 10.79 6.91
CA THR A 55 -24.74 12.09 6.22
C THR A 55 -24.11 13.18 7.10
N ALA A 56 -24.21 13.06 8.43
CA ALA A 56 -23.56 13.97 9.38
C ALA A 56 -22.02 13.96 9.27
N TYR A 57 -21.41 12.86 8.83
CA TYR A 57 -19.94 12.74 8.72
C TYR A 57 -19.38 13.57 7.56
N LEU A 58 -20.22 13.90 6.57
CA LEU A 58 -19.77 14.50 5.32
C LEU A 58 -19.11 15.87 5.53
N LYS A 59 -19.78 16.76 6.26
CA LYS A 59 -19.32 18.15 6.43
C LYS A 59 -17.94 18.21 7.14
N PRO A 60 -17.73 17.57 8.30
CA PRO A 60 -16.42 17.54 8.95
C PRO A 60 -15.30 17.02 8.04
N ILE A 61 -15.56 15.95 7.28
CA ILE A 61 -14.57 15.34 6.39
C ILE A 61 -14.23 16.28 5.23
N LEU A 62 -15.23 16.90 4.59
CA LEU A 62 -15.01 17.86 3.50
C LEU A 62 -14.21 19.08 3.97
N THR A 63 -14.51 19.61 5.16
CA THR A 63 -13.70 20.68 5.77
C THR A 63 -12.25 20.24 6.01
N GLY A 64 -12.03 18.99 6.45
CA GLY A 64 -10.69 18.43 6.57
C GLY A 64 -9.93 18.41 5.23
N ILE A 65 -10.61 18.07 4.13
CA ILE A 65 -10.04 18.09 2.79
C ILE A 65 -9.73 19.52 2.32
N GLU A 66 -10.62 20.48 2.58
CA GLU A 66 -10.44 21.89 2.21
C GLU A 66 -9.21 22.51 2.88
N ASN A 67 -8.92 22.10 4.12
CA ASN A 67 -7.78 22.58 4.90
C ASN A 67 -6.43 21.95 4.50
N LEU A 68 -6.41 21.00 3.56
CA LEU A 68 -5.16 20.42 3.07
C LEU A 68 -4.32 21.46 2.32
N LYS A 69 -3.03 21.57 2.67
CA LYS A 69 -2.06 22.43 1.95
C LYS A 69 -2.01 22.13 0.45
N LYS A 70 -2.17 20.85 0.08
CA LYS A 70 -2.24 20.39 -1.31
C LYS A 70 -3.26 19.27 -1.40
N GLN A 71 -4.21 19.43 -2.31
CA GLN A 71 -5.26 18.45 -2.57
C GLN A 71 -4.87 17.56 -3.75
N THR A 72 -4.05 16.55 -3.49
CA THR A 72 -3.74 15.48 -4.45
C THR A 72 -4.67 14.31 -4.21
N VAL A 73 -4.74 13.37 -5.16
CA VAL A 73 -5.55 12.15 -5.02
C VAL A 73 -5.19 11.39 -3.73
N ASN A 74 -3.91 11.30 -3.38
CA ASN A 74 -3.46 10.62 -2.16
C ASN A 74 -3.75 11.40 -0.88
N THR A 75 -3.57 12.73 -0.86
CA THR A 75 -3.87 13.51 0.36
C THR A 75 -5.36 13.59 0.63
N ILE A 76 -6.19 13.60 -0.41
CA ILE A 76 -7.65 13.47 -0.29
C ILE A 76 -8.01 12.08 0.26
N ASN A 77 -7.41 11.02 -0.29
CA ASN A 77 -7.65 9.64 0.14
C ASN A 77 -7.32 9.43 1.63
N GLU A 78 -6.19 9.95 2.09
CA GLU A 78 -5.80 9.93 3.51
C GLU A 78 -6.74 10.77 4.39
N ALA A 79 -7.12 11.97 3.94
CA ALA A 79 -8.01 12.85 4.69
C ALA A 79 -9.40 12.24 4.87
N ILE A 80 -9.93 11.57 3.84
CA ILE A 80 -11.22 10.87 3.92
C ILE A 80 -11.12 9.68 4.89
N GLY A 81 -10.13 8.80 4.74
CA GLY A 81 -9.98 7.64 5.62
C GLY A 81 -9.76 8.05 7.09
N THR A 82 -8.94 9.07 7.33
CA THR A 82 -8.72 9.63 8.68
C THR A 82 -9.99 10.25 9.24
N GLY A 83 -10.70 11.05 8.43
CA GLY A 83 -11.93 11.70 8.85
C GLY A 83 -13.06 10.69 9.15
N LEU A 84 -13.19 9.62 8.36
CA LEU A 84 -14.13 8.53 8.62
C LEU A 84 -13.82 7.84 9.95
N PHE A 85 -12.55 7.57 10.24
CA PHE A 85 -12.13 7.01 11.53
C PHE A 85 -12.44 7.94 12.71
N GLU A 86 -12.17 9.24 12.59
CA GLU A 86 -12.50 10.19 13.64
C GLU A 86 -14.01 10.30 13.89
N GLN A 87 -14.81 10.30 12.83
CA GLN A 87 -16.27 10.33 12.95
C GLN A 87 -16.80 9.01 13.52
N SER A 88 -16.23 7.86 13.15
CA SER A 88 -16.64 6.57 13.69
C SER A 88 -16.40 6.51 15.20
N LEU A 89 -15.25 6.99 15.68
CA LEU A 89 -14.95 7.06 17.12
C LEU A 89 -15.91 8.00 17.87
N LYS A 90 -16.20 9.18 17.29
CA LYS A 90 -17.10 10.16 17.93
C LYS A 90 -18.53 9.67 18.09
N ASN A 91 -18.97 8.76 17.23
CA ASN A 91 -20.35 8.27 17.18
C ASN A 91 -20.48 6.79 17.58
N ASP A 92 -19.39 6.17 18.06
CA ASP A 92 -19.32 4.73 18.38
C ASP A 92 -19.78 3.81 17.21
N ASP A 93 -19.54 4.25 15.98
CA ASP A 93 -19.96 3.57 14.74
C ASP A 93 -18.86 2.60 14.29
N THR A 94 -18.72 1.47 14.97
CA THR A 94 -17.77 0.41 14.55
C THR A 94 -18.22 -0.31 13.28
N GLU A 95 -19.52 -0.23 12.95
CA GLU A 95 -20.11 -0.89 11.77
C GLU A 95 -19.54 -0.31 10.46
N ILE A 96 -19.40 1.01 10.34
CA ILE A 96 -18.87 1.64 9.12
C ILE A 96 -17.47 1.13 8.76
N LEU A 97 -16.63 0.83 9.77
CA LEU A 97 -15.28 0.31 9.57
C LEU A 97 -15.32 -1.08 8.92
N THR A 98 -16.23 -1.93 9.37
CA THR A 98 -16.44 -3.28 8.83
C THR A 98 -16.99 -3.23 7.42
N ILE A 99 -17.95 -2.33 7.17
CA ILE A 99 -18.53 -2.11 5.83
C ILE A 99 -17.43 -1.64 4.86
N MET A 100 -16.64 -0.64 5.26
CA MET A 100 -15.58 -0.10 4.41
C MET A 100 -14.52 -1.14 4.05
N ALA A 101 -14.12 -1.98 5.02
CA ALA A 101 -13.11 -3.02 4.80
C ALA A 101 -13.54 -4.07 3.75
N ASN A 102 -14.85 -4.32 3.62
CA ASN A 102 -15.43 -5.32 2.71
C ASN A 102 -16.14 -4.71 1.51
N HIS A 103 -16.03 -3.39 1.30
CA HIS A 103 -16.80 -2.67 0.29
C HIS A 103 -16.35 -3.05 -1.14
N THR A 104 -17.27 -3.02 -2.12
CA THR A 104 -16.97 -3.31 -3.53
C THR A 104 -15.93 -2.35 -4.13
N SER A 105 -16.09 -1.05 -3.91
CA SER A 105 -15.11 -0.03 -4.34
C SER A 105 -13.75 -0.22 -3.67
N ASP A 106 -12.69 -0.26 -4.47
CA ASP A 106 -11.31 -0.32 -4.02
C ASP A 106 -10.88 0.95 -3.26
N LEU A 107 -11.35 2.13 -3.66
CA LEU A 107 -11.04 3.39 -2.96
C LEU A 107 -11.63 3.43 -1.54
N ILE A 108 -12.82 2.85 -1.34
CA ILE A 108 -13.42 2.76 0.00
C ILE A 108 -12.60 1.80 0.89
N ARG A 109 -12.13 0.68 0.33
CA ARG A 109 -11.20 -0.21 1.05
C ARG A 109 -9.85 0.47 1.33
N CYS A 110 -9.35 1.32 0.42
CA CYS A 110 -8.19 2.17 0.69
C CYS A 110 -8.42 3.07 1.90
N TRP A 111 -9.59 3.71 2.04
CA TRP A 111 -9.92 4.53 3.20
C TRP A 111 -9.90 3.72 4.51
N ALA A 112 -10.35 2.47 4.47
CA ALA A 112 -10.32 1.56 5.62
C ALA A 112 -8.89 1.31 6.15
N THR A 113 -7.87 1.29 5.29
CA THR A 113 -6.48 1.11 5.74
C THR A 113 -5.99 2.23 6.65
N TYR A 114 -6.48 3.46 6.46
CA TYR A 114 -6.08 4.61 7.29
C TYR A 114 -6.69 4.54 8.68
N THR A 115 -7.82 3.86 8.86
CA THR A 115 -8.41 3.66 10.19
C THR A 115 -7.47 2.84 11.07
N ILE A 116 -6.75 1.86 10.50
CA ILE A 116 -5.70 1.10 11.18
C ILE A 116 -4.44 1.95 11.37
N GLY A 117 -3.95 2.57 10.28
CA GLY A 117 -2.70 3.35 10.30
C GLY A 117 -2.74 4.51 11.29
N LYS A 118 -3.87 5.22 11.37
CA LYS A 118 -4.07 6.39 12.23
C LYS A 118 -4.51 6.06 13.65
N ASN A 119 -4.97 4.84 13.93
CA ASN A 119 -5.34 4.45 15.28
C ASN A 119 -4.10 4.44 16.19
N GLN A 120 -4.07 5.34 17.18
CA GLN A 120 -2.97 5.45 18.15
C GLN A 120 -3.11 4.47 19.32
N THR A 121 -4.26 3.81 19.47
CA THR A 121 -4.45 2.79 20.52
C THR A 121 -3.88 1.44 20.13
N LEU A 122 -3.56 1.24 18.84
CA LEU A 122 -2.98 0.01 18.35
C LEU A 122 -1.45 0.09 18.39
N ASP A 123 -0.83 -0.94 18.97
CA ASP A 123 0.61 -1.15 18.80
C ASP A 123 0.92 -1.64 17.37
N ILE A 124 2.22 -1.73 17.04
CA ILE A 124 2.64 -2.14 15.71
C ILE A 124 2.23 -3.58 15.36
N GLY A 125 2.17 -4.48 16.35
CA GLY A 125 1.74 -5.86 16.15
C GLY A 125 0.28 -5.92 15.73
N GLN A 126 -0.59 -5.23 16.46
CA GLN A 126 -2.01 -5.14 16.17
C GLN A 126 -2.27 -4.45 14.82
N LYS A 127 -1.52 -3.39 14.49
CA LYS A 127 -1.63 -2.74 13.17
C LYS A 127 -1.26 -3.69 12.05
N LEU A 128 -0.15 -4.42 12.19
CA LEU A 128 0.30 -5.37 11.17
C LEU A 128 -0.67 -6.54 11.04
N GLU A 129 -1.20 -7.07 12.15
CA GLU A 129 -2.23 -8.10 12.12
C GLU A 129 -3.47 -7.64 11.35
N GLN A 130 -4.02 -6.46 11.68
CA GLN A 130 -5.23 -5.95 11.05
C GLN A 130 -5.00 -5.53 9.58
N ILE A 131 -3.82 -5.02 9.22
CA ILE A 131 -3.55 -4.57 7.84
C ILE A 131 -3.33 -5.74 6.86
N GLN A 132 -3.07 -6.96 7.36
CA GLN A 132 -2.70 -8.11 6.52
C GLN A 132 -3.76 -8.46 5.48
N CYS A 133 -5.05 -8.32 5.80
CA CYS A 133 -6.12 -8.58 4.84
C CYS A 133 -6.09 -7.61 3.65
N PHE A 134 -5.72 -6.34 3.87
CA PHE A 134 -5.54 -5.34 2.83
C PHE A 134 -4.24 -5.55 2.04
N ALA A 135 -3.21 -6.10 2.68
CA ALA A 135 -2.02 -6.56 1.99
C ALA A 135 -2.35 -7.69 0.99
N ALA A 136 -3.30 -8.57 1.33
CA ALA A 136 -3.79 -9.65 0.48
C ALA A 136 -4.89 -9.23 -0.52
N ASP A 137 -5.29 -7.94 -0.56
CA ASP A 137 -6.40 -7.49 -1.41
C ASP A 137 -6.13 -7.76 -2.89
N LYS A 138 -7.16 -8.19 -3.64
CA LYS A 138 -7.08 -8.47 -5.08
C LYS A 138 -6.79 -7.22 -5.91
N HIS A 139 -7.14 -6.03 -5.42
CA HIS A 139 -7.00 -4.76 -6.12
C HIS A 139 -5.65 -4.09 -5.83
N PHE A 140 -4.95 -3.69 -6.89
CA PHE A 140 -3.59 -3.13 -6.76
C PHE A 140 -3.57 -1.84 -5.93
N GLY A 141 -4.58 -0.97 -6.09
CA GLY A 141 -4.67 0.29 -5.37
C GLY A 141 -4.71 0.09 -3.86
N VAL A 142 -5.50 -0.88 -3.38
CA VAL A 142 -5.60 -1.19 -1.95
C VAL A 142 -4.26 -1.68 -1.41
N ARG A 143 -3.57 -2.55 -2.16
CA ARG A 143 -2.23 -3.04 -1.79
C ARG A 143 -1.17 -1.95 -1.75
N GLU A 144 -1.29 -0.89 -2.53
CA GLU A 144 -0.35 0.25 -2.45
C GLU A 144 -0.67 1.18 -1.29
N ILE A 145 -1.96 1.46 -1.04
CA ILE A 145 -2.36 2.34 0.07
C ILE A 145 -2.14 1.66 1.43
N CYS A 146 -2.31 0.34 1.53
CA CYS A 146 -2.23 -0.34 2.82
C CYS A 146 -0.85 -0.24 3.48
N TRP A 147 0.25 -0.44 2.74
CA TRP A 147 1.59 -0.28 3.30
C TRP A 147 1.90 1.19 3.59
N LEU A 148 1.40 2.12 2.75
CA LEU A 148 1.55 3.56 2.99
C LEU A 148 0.91 3.98 4.32
N ALA A 149 -0.29 3.48 4.60
CA ALA A 149 -1.06 3.83 5.80
C ALA A 149 -0.35 3.45 7.11
N VAL A 150 0.38 2.33 7.14
CA VAL A 150 1.09 1.87 8.35
C VAL A 150 2.58 2.19 8.36
N ARG A 151 3.15 2.69 7.26
CA ARG A 151 4.59 2.92 7.12
C ARG A 151 5.20 3.78 8.22
N SER A 152 4.52 4.86 8.63
CA SER A 152 5.02 5.71 9.72
C SER A 152 5.11 4.94 11.05
N SER A 153 4.19 4.01 11.31
CA SER A 153 4.24 3.15 12.50
C SER A 153 5.38 2.13 12.38
N ILE A 154 5.58 1.54 11.19
CA ILE A 154 6.71 0.64 10.90
C ILE A 154 8.05 1.34 11.12
N ALA A 155 8.19 2.57 10.64
CA ALA A 155 9.43 3.33 10.79
C ALA A 155 9.73 3.67 12.26
N LYS A 156 8.70 3.92 13.07
CA LYS A 156 8.83 4.24 14.50
C LYS A 156 9.21 3.02 15.35
N ASP A 157 8.71 1.84 15.00
CA ASP A 157 8.99 0.58 15.70
C ASP A 157 9.60 -0.45 14.73
N LEU A 158 10.75 -0.09 14.17
CA LEU A 158 11.35 -0.81 13.05
C LEU A 158 11.78 -2.23 13.43
N THR A 159 12.42 -2.39 14.58
CA THR A 159 12.90 -3.70 15.05
C THR A 159 11.74 -4.69 15.20
N LYS A 160 10.66 -4.30 15.89
CA LYS A 160 9.49 -5.17 16.05
C LYS A 160 8.79 -5.43 14.72
N SER A 161 8.71 -4.41 13.87
CA SER A 161 8.13 -4.56 12.52
C SER A 161 8.90 -5.59 11.69
N ILE A 162 10.23 -5.52 11.67
CA ILE A 162 11.07 -6.47 10.92
C ILE A 162 10.89 -7.89 11.45
N GLU A 163 10.82 -8.07 12.77
CA GLU A 163 10.55 -9.38 13.37
C GLU A 163 9.23 -9.96 12.85
N ILE A 164 8.13 -9.20 12.89
CA ILE A 164 6.82 -9.65 12.43
C ILE A 164 6.81 -9.89 10.92
N LEU A 165 7.31 -8.93 10.14
CA LEU A 165 7.31 -8.99 8.67
C LEU A 165 8.25 -10.08 8.12
N SER A 166 9.28 -10.47 8.87
CA SER A 166 10.12 -11.62 8.50
C SER A 166 9.30 -12.92 8.43
N ASN A 167 8.33 -13.10 9.34
CA ASN A 167 7.42 -14.26 9.30
C ASN A 167 6.50 -14.24 8.08
N TRP A 168 6.12 -13.04 7.60
CA TRP A 168 5.25 -12.88 6.44
C TRP A 168 5.93 -13.29 5.14
N THR A 169 7.26 -13.35 5.10
CA THR A 169 8.01 -13.81 3.92
C THR A 169 7.76 -15.27 3.55
N ASN A 170 7.22 -16.07 4.46
CA ASN A 170 6.83 -17.47 4.21
C ASN A 170 5.33 -17.63 3.92
N HIS A 171 4.57 -16.52 3.84
CA HIS A 171 3.13 -16.59 3.61
C HIS A 171 2.79 -17.12 2.23
N LYS A 172 1.70 -17.90 2.12
CA LYS A 172 1.25 -18.50 0.85
C LYS A 172 0.88 -17.47 -0.22
N ASP A 173 0.29 -16.35 0.21
CA ASP A 173 -0.10 -15.24 -0.65
C ASP A 173 1.11 -14.35 -0.97
N GLU A 174 1.41 -14.21 -2.27
CA GLU A 174 2.51 -13.39 -2.77
C GLU A 174 2.35 -11.90 -2.45
N ASN A 175 1.12 -11.40 -2.29
CA ASN A 175 0.87 -10.00 -1.98
C ASN A 175 1.28 -9.67 -0.54
N VAL A 176 1.06 -10.61 0.39
CA VAL A 176 1.53 -10.50 1.79
C VAL A 176 3.05 -10.56 1.86
N ARG A 177 3.69 -11.44 1.08
CA ARG A 177 5.16 -11.47 0.96
C ARG A 177 5.71 -10.17 0.40
N ARG A 178 5.09 -9.65 -0.67
CA ARG A 178 5.45 -8.35 -1.28
C ARG A 178 5.31 -7.21 -0.29
N PHE A 179 4.26 -7.21 0.54
CA PHE A 179 4.06 -6.17 1.55
C PHE A 179 5.25 -6.08 2.50
N ALA A 180 5.81 -7.20 2.96
CA ALA A 180 6.95 -7.23 3.86
C ALA A 180 8.16 -6.47 3.30
N SER A 181 8.51 -6.72 2.03
CA SER A 181 9.59 -5.99 1.36
C SER A 181 9.20 -4.55 1.01
N GLU A 182 7.97 -4.29 0.55
CA GLU A 182 7.60 -2.95 0.10
C GLU A 182 7.49 -1.94 1.24
N ALA A 183 6.82 -2.34 2.33
CA ALA A 183 6.56 -1.48 3.48
C ALA A 183 7.86 -1.01 4.15
N THR A 184 8.93 -1.80 4.02
CA THR A 184 10.25 -1.56 4.61
C THR A 184 11.27 -1.00 3.63
N ARG A 185 10.87 -0.54 2.43
CA ARG A 185 11.84 0.07 1.50
C ARG A 185 12.58 1.25 2.15
N PRO A 186 13.92 1.36 2.05
CA PRO A 186 14.68 2.43 2.68
C PRO A 186 14.30 3.81 2.14
N ARG A 187 14.00 3.89 0.84
CA ARG A 187 13.60 5.13 0.16
C ARG A 187 12.27 4.95 -0.55
N GLY A 188 11.27 5.68 -0.10
CA GLY A 188 10.00 5.82 -0.80
C GLY A 188 10.02 6.99 -1.78
N VAL A 189 9.41 6.82 -2.95
CA VAL A 189 9.20 7.96 -3.89
C VAL A 189 8.04 8.84 -3.43
N TRP A 190 7.09 8.26 -2.70
CA TRP A 190 5.82 8.90 -2.30
C TRP A 190 5.64 8.98 -0.78
N CYS A 191 6.66 8.63 -0.02
CA CYS A 191 6.59 8.53 1.43
C CYS A 191 7.96 8.81 2.06
N GLU A 192 7.93 9.04 3.38
CA GLU A 192 9.12 9.29 4.15
C GLU A 192 10.12 8.14 4.05
N HIS A 193 11.39 8.50 4.04
CA HIS A 193 12.48 7.55 4.09
C HIS A 193 12.55 6.88 5.47
N ILE A 194 12.94 5.61 5.49
CA ILE A 194 13.30 4.94 6.75
C ILE A 194 14.80 5.14 6.90
N GLU A 195 15.18 6.21 7.60
CA GLU A 195 16.57 6.64 7.73
C GLU A 195 17.47 5.54 8.30
N GLU A 196 16.98 4.74 9.26
CA GLU A 196 17.74 3.64 9.82
C GLU A 196 18.09 2.57 8.77
N LEU A 197 17.16 2.21 7.88
CA LEU A 197 17.42 1.26 6.78
C LEU A 197 18.28 1.86 5.66
N LYS A 198 18.32 3.18 5.52
CA LYS A 198 19.25 3.84 4.58
C LYS A 198 20.69 3.70 5.05
N HIS A 199 20.94 3.84 6.35
CA HIS A 199 22.28 3.79 6.92
C HIS A 199 22.70 2.35 7.25
N ASN A 200 21.77 1.53 7.74
CA ASN A 200 22.01 0.15 8.18
C ASN A 200 21.09 -0.85 7.44
N PRO A 201 21.23 -1.01 6.10
CA PRO A 201 20.35 -1.89 5.31
C PRO A 201 20.45 -3.38 5.70
N GLY A 202 21.49 -3.77 6.43
CA GLY A 202 21.62 -5.13 6.99
C GLY A 202 20.43 -5.57 7.85
N LEU A 203 19.76 -4.63 8.52
CA LEU A 203 18.54 -4.92 9.29
C LEU A 203 17.42 -5.51 8.42
N GLY A 204 17.35 -5.14 7.14
CA GLY A 204 16.36 -5.66 6.20
C GLY A 204 16.61 -7.11 5.75
N LEU A 205 17.79 -7.69 6.03
CA LEU A 205 18.13 -9.03 5.54
C LEU A 205 17.19 -10.12 6.03
N ALA A 206 16.62 -9.97 7.23
CA ALA A 206 15.61 -10.90 7.77
C ALA A 206 14.36 -11.01 6.88
N ILE A 207 14.06 -9.97 6.09
CA ILE A 207 12.97 -9.96 5.10
C ILE A 207 13.48 -10.36 3.72
N LEU A 208 14.67 -9.91 3.33
CA LEU A 208 15.15 -10.04 1.94
C LEU A 208 15.73 -11.42 1.63
N GLU A 209 16.46 -12.04 2.57
CA GLU A 209 17.10 -13.34 2.36
C GLU A 209 16.09 -14.45 2.03
N PRO A 210 14.94 -14.58 2.73
CA PRO A 210 13.91 -15.55 2.35
C PRO A 210 13.30 -15.30 0.96
N LEU A 211 13.25 -14.04 0.53
CA LEU A 211 12.60 -13.62 -0.73
C LEU A 211 13.55 -13.61 -1.94
N LYS A 212 14.84 -13.90 -1.77
CA LYS A 212 15.88 -13.78 -2.81
C LYS A 212 15.67 -14.65 -4.04
N SER A 213 14.78 -15.64 -3.99
CA SER A 213 14.40 -16.51 -5.11
C SER A 213 12.87 -16.72 -5.18
N ASP A 214 12.10 -15.73 -4.71
CA ASP A 214 10.63 -15.81 -4.75
C ASP A 214 10.13 -16.06 -6.17
N LYS A 215 9.13 -16.94 -6.32
CA LYS A 215 8.58 -17.29 -7.64
C LYS A 215 7.67 -16.20 -8.21
N SER A 216 7.13 -15.33 -7.36
CA SER A 216 6.29 -14.22 -7.79
C SER A 216 7.11 -13.11 -8.40
N LYS A 217 6.74 -12.70 -9.61
CA LYS A 217 7.34 -11.53 -10.25
C LYS A 217 7.13 -10.25 -9.44
N TYR A 218 5.97 -10.13 -8.80
CA TYR A 218 5.61 -8.95 -8.03
C TYR A 218 6.48 -8.80 -6.78
N VAL A 219 6.77 -9.91 -6.10
CA VAL A 219 7.71 -9.94 -4.96
C VAL A 219 9.13 -9.63 -5.43
N GLN A 220 9.61 -10.28 -6.50
CA GLN A 220 10.94 -10.01 -7.07
C GLN A 220 11.13 -8.52 -7.41
N ASP A 221 10.10 -7.88 -7.98
CA ASP A 221 10.14 -6.45 -8.30
C ASP A 221 10.31 -5.58 -7.05
N SER A 222 9.60 -5.92 -5.96
CA SER A 222 9.71 -5.23 -4.69
C SER A 222 11.09 -5.40 -4.06
N VAL A 223 11.62 -6.63 -4.00
CA VAL A 223 12.97 -6.91 -3.47
C VAL A 223 14.05 -6.18 -4.28
N GLY A 224 13.99 -6.24 -5.61
CA GLY A 224 14.94 -5.54 -6.47
C GLY A 224 14.83 -4.01 -6.35
N ASN A 225 13.64 -3.46 -6.08
CA ASN A 225 13.47 -2.05 -5.78
C ASN A 225 14.02 -1.66 -4.41
N TRP A 226 13.79 -2.51 -3.39
CA TRP A 226 14.35 -2.33 -2.05
C TRP A 226 15.87 -2.22 -2.10
N LEU A 227 16.53 -3.17 -2.78
CA LEU A 227 17.98 -3.19 -2.91
C LEU A 227 18.51 -1.99 -3.70
N ASN A 228 17.84 -1.63 -4.80
CA ASN A 228 18.20 -0.43 -5.56
C ASN A 228 18.04 0.87 -4.75
N ASP A 229 17.10 0.91 -3.80
CA ASP A 229 16.96 2.07 -2.90
C ASP A 229 18.09 2.12 -1.87
N ALA A 230 18.45 0.98 -1.28
CA ALA A 230 19.61 0.87 -0.40
C ALA A 230 20.91 1.24 -1.14
N SER A 231 21.02 0.87 -2.41
CA SER A 231 22.21 1.08 -3.25
C SER A 231 22.58 2.57 -3.42
N LYS A 232 21.62 3.48 -3.23
CA LYS A 232 21.83 4.93 -3.34
C LYS A 232 22.53 5.54 -2.11
N THR A 233 22.56 4.84 -0.97
CA THR A 233 23.33 5.24 0.23
C THR A 233 24.43 4.24 0.56
N GLN A 234 24.19 2.96 0.36
CA GLN A 234 25.09 1.86 0.72
C GLN A 234 25.37 0.97 -0.50
N PRO A 235 26.06 1.49 -1.54
CA PRO A 235 26.28 0.76 -2.79
C PRO A 235 27.12 -0.51 -2.60
N ASP A 236 28.15 -0.48 -1.76
CA ASP A 236 29.05 -1.62 -1.58
C ASP A 236 28.38 -2.77 -0.86
N PHE A 237 27.52 -2.49 0.13
CA PHE A 237 26.66 -3.49 0.77
C PHE A 237 25.81 -4.22 -0.28
N VAL A 238 25.14 -3.49 -1.18
CA VAL A 238 24.27 -4.08 -2.19
C VAL A 238 25.06 -4.92 -3.19
N LYS A 239 26.24 -4.45 -3.63
CA LYS A 239 27.13 -5.22 -4.53
C LYS A 239 27.57 -6.53 -3.88
N GLN A 240 28.05 -6.48 -2.64
CA GLN A 240 28.51 -7.66 -1.90
C GLN A 240 27.37 -8.67 -1.70
N LEU A 241 26.17 -8.20 -1.32
CA LEU A 241 25.01 -9.06 -1.18
C LEU A 241 24.59 -9.70 -2.51
N CYS A 242 24.61 -8.95 -3.60
CA CYS A 242 24.29 -9.47 -4.93
C CYS A 242 25.29 -10.55 -5.39
N GLU A 243 26.59 -10.35 -5.18
CA GLU A 243 27.60 -11.37 -5.50
C GLU A 243 27.44 -12.63 -4.64
N LYS A 244 27.15 -12.47 -3.34
CA LYS A 244 26.80 -13.59 -2.45
C LYS A 244 25.59 -14.36 -2.99
N TRP A 245 24.49 -13.66 -3.30
CA TRP A 245 23.26 -14.29 -3.80
C TRP A 245 23.44 -14.99 -5.16
N LYS A 246 24.28 -14.44 -6.03
CA LYS A 246 24.64 -15.05 -7.32
C LYS A 246 25.30 -16.42 -7.13
N GLN A 247 26.11 -16.59 -6.09
CA GLN A 247 26.77 -17.85 -5.75
C GLN A 247 25.83 -18.81 -5.01
N GLU A 248 25.09 -18.34 -4.02
CA GLU A 248 24.23 -19.17 -3.16
C GLU A 248 22.90 -19.58 -3.80
N SER A 249 22.37 -18.79 -4.74
CA SER A 249 21.08 -19.02 -5.37
C SER A 249 21.13 -18.73 -6.88
N PRO A 250 21.76 -19.61 -7.68
CA PRO A 250 21.92 -19.42 -9.13
C PRO A 250 20.61 -19.72 -9.89
N THR A 251 19.52 -19.07 -9.49
CA THR A 251 18.19 -19.21 -10.10
C THR A 251 17.87 -18.02 -11.01
N LYS A 252 16.95 -18.21 -11.96
CA LYS A 252 16.49 -17.12 -12.83
C LYS A 252 15.80 -16.00 -12.04
N GLU A 253 15.13 -16.34 -10.94
CA GLU A 253 14.45 -15.37 -10.08
C GLU A 253 15.46 -14.48 -9.35
N THR A 254 16.49 -15.08 -8.75
CA THR A 254 17.58 -14.34 -8.10
C THR A 254 18.36 -13.48 -9.09
N ALA A 255 18.70 -14.02 -10.26
CA ALA A 255 19.37 -13.26 -11.32
C ALA A 255 18.55 -12.03 -11.76
N TYR A 256 17.22 -12.15 -11.84
CA TYR A 256 16.35 -11.02 -12.13
C TYR A 256 16.39 -9.95 -11.02
N ILE A 257 16.32 -10.37 -9.75
CA ILE A 257 16.40 -9.45 -8.61
C ILE A 257 17.72 -8.70 -8.61
N ILE A 258 18.86 -9.38 -8.82
CA ILE A 258 20.19 -8.78 -8.87
C ILE A 258 20.27 -7.73 -9.99
N LYS A 259 19.85 -8.10 -11.21
CA LYS A 259 19.84 -7.15 -12.34
C LYS A 259 19.02 -5.90 -12.01
N LYS A 260 17.88 -6.07 -11.34
CA LYS A 260 17.04 -4.95 -10.93
C LYS A 260 17.71 -4.13 -9.82
N ALA A 261 18.33 -4.78 -8.83
CA ALA A 261 19.02 -4.13 -7.70
C ALA A 261 20.17 -3.22 -8.15
N LEU A 262 20.94 -3.64 -9.16
CA LEU A 262 22.17 -2.96 -9.58
C LEU A 262 21.96 -1.92 -10.70
N ARG A 263 20.74 -1.79 -11.24
CA ARG A 263 20.41 -0.95 -12.42
C ARG A 263 20.80 0.53 -12.33
N THR A 264 21.01 1.08 -11.13
CA THR A 264 21.47 2.47 -10.95
C THR A 264 22.97 2.60 -10.75
N ILE A 265 23.66 1.53 -10.37
CA ILE A 265 25.10 1.52 -10.11
C ILE A 265 25.87 1.04 -11.35
N GLU A 266 25.31 0.09 -12.11
CA GLU A 266 25.92 -0.46 -13.35
C GLU A 266 25.52 0.31 -14.61
N LYS A 267 25.24 1.61 -14.49
CA LYS A 267 24.93 2.47 -15.64
C LYS A 267 26.19 2.86 -16.40
#